data_AF-A0A328L2J9-F1
#
_entry.id   AF-A0A328L2J9-F1
#
_cell.length_a   1.000
_cell.length_b   1.000
_cell.length_c   1.000
_cell.angle_alpha   90.00
_cell.angle_beta   90.00
_cell.angle_gamma   90.00
#
_symmetry.space_group_name_H-M   'P 1'
#
loop_
_entity.id
_entity.type
_entity.pdbx_description
1 polymer ?
#
loop_
_entity_poly.entity_id
_entity_poly.type
_entity_poly.pdbx_seq_one_letter_code
_entity_poly.pdbx_strand_id
1 'polypeptide(L)'
;MKKYTGFEAIERLKTNVIDDGKSIYRYNKEMNLIEFSFKASKLPWQNVIIDISYFFGKEFIDYEEPFEIGDWVACEVNQNKTIGKLIVIDEIEMEYDAAPGELLRVARTEYIRKANAEEIAQEKRRRLFEKHGRAIDGFKNGDVVTPADNDKALLLVEYYNPHKNAVRIGGTYYNASDVNPTYFVESKVALEN
;
A
#
# COMPACT_ATOMS: atom_id res chain seq x y z
N MET A 1 2.66 -16.91 -12.38
CA MET A 1 3.82 -16.93 -11.48
C MET A 1 4.94 -17.76 -12.10
N LYS A 2 6.18 -17.24 -12.14
CA LYS A 2 7.34 -17.94 -12.73
C LYS A 2 7.87 -18.98 -11.73
N LYS A 3 8.26 -20.15 -12.22
CA LYS A 3 8.89 -21.21 -11.44
C LYS A 3 10.39 -21.27 -11.70
N TYR A 4 11.16 -21.66 -10.69
CA TYR A 4 12.62 -21.74 -10.69
C TYR A 4 13.08 -23.12 -10.18
N THR A 5 14.19 -23.63 -10.71
CA THR A 5 14.85 -24.86 -10.26
C THR A 5 16.38 -24.73 -10.35
N GLY A 6 17.11 -25.61 -9.67
CA GLY A 6 18.57 -25.72 -9.73
C GLY A 6 19.27 -24.38 -9.50
N PHE A 7 20.20 -24.04 -10.40
CA PHE A 7 20.94 -22.78 -10.33
C PHE A 7 20.05 -21.53 -10.40
N GLU A 8 18.93 -21.58 -11.12
CA GLU A 8 18.03 -20.43 -11.21
C GLU A 8 17.39 -20.10 -9.85
N ALA A 9 16.99 -21.14 -9.10
CA ALA A 9 16.47 -20.97 -7.75
C ALA A 9 17.53 -20.40 -6.79
N ILE A 10 18.79 -20.83 -6.93
CA ILE A 10 19.91 -20.34 -6.11
C ILE A 10 20.19 -18.85 -6.39
N GLU A 11 20.23 -18.44 -7.65
CA GLU A 11 20.38 -17.03 -7.99
C GLU A 11 19.21 -16.19 -7.47
N ARG A 12 17.99 -16.73 -7.53
CA ARG A 12 16.82 -16.03 -7.00
C ARG A 12 16.89 -15.85 -5.49
N LEU A 13 17.28 -16.88 -4.75
CA LEU A 13 17.44 -16.88 -3.29
C LEU A 13 18.38 -15.78 -2.76
N LYS A 14 19.37 -15.34 -3.55
CA LYS A 14 20.30 -14.25 -3.19
C LYS A 14 19.64 -12.88 -3.11
N THR A 15 18.49 -12.72 -3.78
CA THR A 15 17.78 -11.44 -3.93
C THR A 15 16.36 -11.46 -3.38
N ASN A 16 15.76 -12.65 -3.24
CA ASN A 16 14.36 -12.82 -2.89
C ASN A 16 14.15 -13.94 -1.87
N VAL A 17 13.01 -13.90 -1.20
CA VAL A 17 12.48 -15.06 -0.49
C VAL A 17 11.83 -15.98 -1.52
N ILE A 18 12.16 -17.26 -1.51
CA ILE A 18 11.58 -18.26 -2.41
C ILE A 18 10.81 -19.33 -1.62
N ASP A 19 9.89 -19.99 -2.28
CA ASP A 19 8.86 -20.83 -1.67
C ASP A 19 8.67 -22.12 -2.48
N ASP A 20 8.68 -23.27 -1.80
CA ASP A 20 8.50 -24.60 -2.40
C ASP A 20 7.10 -25.20 -2.15
N GLY A 21 6.17 -24.37 -1.67
CA GLY A 21 4.81 -24.74 -1.27
C GLY A 21 4.69 -25.16 0.20
N LYS A 22 5.77 -25.63 0.84
CA LYS A 22 5.76 -26.10 2.24
C LYS A 22 6.56 -25.17 3.17
N SER A 23 7.66 -24.64 2.64
CA SER A 23 8.62 -23.83 3.37
C SER A 23 9.07 -22.65 2.53
N ILE A 24 9.51 -21.61 3.22
CA ILE A 24 10.09 -20.41 2.63
C ILE A 24 11.56 -20.32 2.97
N TYR A 25 12.35 -19.76 2.06
CA TYR A 25 13.82 -19.70 2.15
C TYR A 25 14.32 -18.31 1.77
N ARG A 26 15.31 -17.78 2.48
CA ARG A 26 16.02 -16.55 2.12
C ARG A 26 17.50 -16.67 2.44
N TYR A 27 18.35 -16.00 1.66
CA TYR A 27 19.78 -15.98 1.94
C TYR A 27 20.11 -14.90 2.98
N ASN A 28 20.68 -15.31 4.12
CA ASN A 28 21.25 -14.40 5.10
C ASN A 28 22.70 -14.08 4.71
N LYS A 29 22.91 -12.86 4.20
CA LYS A 29 24.23 -12.39 3.74
C LYS A 29 25.25 -12.20 4.85
N GLU A 30 24.80 -11.88 6.06
CA GLU A 30 25.69 -11.63 7.21
C GLU A 30 26.27 -12.93 7.75
N MET A 31 25.43 -13.95 7.87
CA MET A 31 25.84 -15.28 8.35
C MET A 31 26.34 -16.20 7.25
N ASN A 32 26.16 -15.83 5.96
CA ASN A 32 26.43 -16.67 4.80
C ASN A 32 25.72 -18.04 4.88
N LEU A 33 24.46 -18.01 5.33
CA LEU A 33 23.61 -19.19 5.52
C LEU A 33 22.24 -18.99 4.87
N ILE A 34 21.52 -20.09 4.69
CA ILE A 34 20.13 -20.04 4.26
C ILE A 34 19.26 -20.03 5.51
N GLU A 35 18.37 -19.05 5.59
CA GLU A 35 17.29 -19.05 6.58
C GLU A 35 16.07 -19.70 5.96
N PHE A 36 15.42 -20.58 6.71
CA PHE A 36 14.16 -21.19 6.29
C PHE A 36 13.11 -21.18 7.41
N SER A 37 11.83 -21.23 7.02
CA SER A 37 10.71 -21.41 7.94
C SER A 37 9.65 -22.32 7.30
N PHE A 38 9.04 -23.19 8.11
CA PHE A 38 7.91 -24.00 7.72
C PHE A 38 6.62 -23.19 7.82
N LYS A 39 5.84 -23.15 6.73
CA LYS A 39 4.59 -22.39 6.68
C LYS A 39 3.55 -22.89 7.68
N ALA A 40 3.44 -24.21 7.87
CA ALA A 40 2.41 -24.82 8.69
C ALA A 40 2.57 -24.55 10.19
N SER A 41 3.80 -24.38 10.67
CA SER A 41 4.11 -24.33 12.10
C SER A 41 4.46 -22.93 12.61
N LYS A 42 4.42 -21.89 11.75
CA LYS A 42 4.79 -20.49 12.08
C LYS A 42 6.09 -20.40 12.91
N LEU A 43 7.04 -21.29 12.64
CA LEU A 43 8.29 -21.34 13.38
C LEU A 43 9.13 -20.10 13.05
N PRO A 44 9.89 -19.57 14.03
CA PRO A 44 10.86 -18.53 13.75
C PRO A 44 11.87 -19.03 12.71
N TRP A 45 12.46 -18.10 11.97
CA TRP A 45 13.49 -18.40 10.97
C TRP A 45 14.64 -19.20 11.58
N GLN A 46 15.02 -20.28 10.90
CA GLN A 46 16.13 -21.15 11.30
C GLN A 46 17.24 -21.08 10.26
N ASN A 47 18.48 -20.95 10.71
CA ASN A 47 19.65 -21.02 9.85
C ASN A 47 20.00 -22.47 9.55
N VAL A 48 20.17 -22.79 8.28
CA VAL A 48 20.47 -24.12 7.80
C VAL A 48 21.53 -24.10 6.72
N ILE A 49 22.26 -25.21 6.62
CA ILE A 49 23.10 -25.55 5.48
C ILE A 49 22.26 -26.47 4.61
N ILE A 50 22.00 -26.07 3.36
CA ILE A 50 21.24 -26.84 2.40
C ILE A 50 22.19 -27.29 1.29
N ASP A 51 22.18 -28.59 0.99
CA ASP A 51 22.92 -29.14 -0.14
C ASP A 51 22.41 -28.58 -1.47
N ILE A 52 23.30 -28.26 -2.40
CA ILE A 52 22.94 -27.66 -3.68
C ILE A 52 21.97 -28.53 -4.49
N SER A 53 22.06 -29.86 -4.37
CA SER A 53 21.17 -30.83 -5.02
C SER A 53 19.70 -30.65 -4.61
N TYR A 54 19.43 -30.09 -3.43
CA TYR A 54 18.09 -29.78 -2.96
C TYR A 54 17.33 -28.88 -3.94
N PHE A 55 18.01 -27.90 -4.54
CA PHE A 55 17.40 -26.96 -5.48
C PHE A 55 17.05 -27.60 -6.82
N PHE A 56 17.67 -28.73 -7.18
CA PHE A 56 17.37 -29.46 -8.42
C PHE A 56 16.19 -30.42 -8.27
N GLY A 57 15.89 -30.84 -7.04
CA GLY A 57 14.78 -31.77 -6.75
C GLY A 57 13.42 -31.11 -6.54
N LYS A 58 13.33 -29.78 -6.62
CA LYS A 58 12.13 -29.00 -6.26
C LYS A 58 11.90 -27.83 -7.21
N GLU A 59 10.64 -27.44 -7.32
CA GLU A 59 10.23 -26.20 -7.95
C GLU A 59 10.02 -25.12 -6.88
N PHE A 60 10.54 -23.93 -7.17
CA PHE A 60 10.41 -22.77 -6.31
C PHE A 60 9.70 -21.64 -7.06
N ILE A 61 9.04 -20.79 -6.31
CA ILE A 61 8.45 -19.53 -6.76
C ILE A 61 8.96 -18.40 -5.86
N ASP A 62 8.77 -17.15 -6.26
CA ASP A 62 8.95 -16.05 -5.31
C ASP A 62 7.88 -16.16 -4.23
N TYR A 63 8.28 -16.02 -2.97
CA TYR A 63 7.34 -15.99 -1.87
C TYR A 63 6.56 -14.68 -1.91
N GLU A 64 5.24 -14.80 -2.00
CA GLU A 64 4.31 -13.71 -1.79
C GLU A 64 3.74 -13.84 -0.38
N GLU A 65 3.93 -12.79 0.42
CA GLU A 65 3.39 -12.74 1.77
C GLU A 65 1.86 -12.86 1.71
N PRO A 66 1.25 -13.77 2.49
CA PRO A 66 -0.20 -13.87 2.57
C PRO A 66 -0.84 -12.53 2.90
N PHE A 67 -2.08 -12.37 2.44
CA PHE A 67 -2.88 -11.24 2.84
C PHE A 67 -3.31 -11.37 4.30
N GLU A 68 -3.25 -10.26 5.02
CA GLU A 68 -3.79 -10.14 6.37
C GLU A 68 -4.96 -9.15 6.41
N ILE A 69 -5.90 -9.37 7.33
CA ILE A 69 -6.99 -8.41 7.55
C ILE A 69 -6.38 -7.06 7.93
N GLY A 70 -6.81 -6.00 7.26
CA GLY A 70 -6.29 -4.65 7.38
C GLY A 70 -5.26 -4.27 6.31
N ASP A 71 -4.76 -5.24 5.52
CA ASP A 71 -3.86 -4.96 4.39
C ASP A 71 -4.55 -4.04 3.37
N TRP A 72 -3.78 -3.10 2.82
CA TRP A 72 -4.21 -2.34 1.67
C TRP A 72 -3.99 -3.14 0.41
N VAL A 73 -5.05 -3.32 -0.36
CA VAL A 73 -5.07 -4.14 -1.56
C VAL A 73 -5.57 -3.32 -2.74
N ALA A 74 -4.98 -3.60 -3.90
CA ALA A 74 -5.41 -3.07 -5.18
C ALA A 74 -6.16 -4.17 -5.92
N CYS A 75 -7.36 -3.86 -6.40
CA CYS A 75 -8.18 -4.73 -7.22
C CYS A 75 -8.52 -4.06 -8.53
N GLU A 76 -8.57 -4.84 -9.60
CA GLU A 76 -9.07 -4.40 -10.89
C GLU A 76 -10.39 -5.12 -11.19
N VAL A 77 -11.51 -4.40 -11.06
CA VAL A 77 -12.84 -4.91 -11.41
C VAL A 77 -13.37 -4.08 -12.56
N ASN A 78 -13.75 -4.73 -13.67
CA ASN A 78 -14.32 -4.06 -14.85
C ASN A 78 -13.49 -2.85 -15.34
N GLN A 79 -12.16 -2.98 -15.37
CA GLN A 79 -11.20 -1.94 -15.79
C GLN A 79 -11.07 -0.75 -14.83
N ASN A 80 -11.78 -0.75 -13.70
CA ASN A 80 -11.59 0.24 -12.64
C ASN A 80 -10.65 -0.32 -11.57
N LYS A 81 -9.51 0.35 -11.39
CA LYS A 81 -8.58 0.08 -10.30
C LYS A 81 -9.14 0.68 -9.01
N THR A 82 -9.35 -0.18 -8.03
CA THR A 82 -9.89 0.18 -6.73
C THR A 82 -8.87 -0.17 -5.65
N ILE A 83 -8.60 0.76 -4.75
CA ILE A 83 -7.72 0.56 -3.60
C ILE A 83 -8.57 0.52 -2.33
N GLY A 84 -8.43 -0.54 -1.54
CA GLY A 84 -9.24 -0.77 -0.34
C GLY A 84 -8.46 -1.44 0.77
N LYS A 85 -9.06 -1.48 1.96
CA LYS A 85 -8.58 -2.32 3.06
C LYS A 85 -9.28 -3.66 3.03
N LEU A 86 -8.51 -4.73 3.16
CA LEU A 86 -9.02 -6.09 3.28
C LEU A 86 -9.70 -6.27 4.65
N ILE A 87 -10.94 -6.76 4.68
CA ILE A 87 -11.68 -6.98 5.94
C ILE A 87 -12.02 -8.45 6.21
N VAL A 88 -12.04 -9.30 5.17
CA VAL A 88 -12.33 -10.75 5.26
C VAL A 88 -11.42 -11.50 4.27
N ILE A 89 -10.98 -12.71 4.61
CA ILE A 89 -10.05 -13.53 3.79
C ILE A 89 -10.77 -14.69 3.07
N ASP A 90 -11.80 -15.30 3.69
CA ASP A 90 -12.53 -16.46 3.12
C ASP A 90 -13.34 -16.09 1.86
N GLU A 91 -13.94 -14.90 1.87
CA GLU A 91 -14.45 -14.18 0.72
C GLU A 91 -13.82 -12.80 0.81
N ILE A 92 -12.92 -12.43 -0.10
CA ILE A 92 -12.19 -11.15 0.03
C ILE A 92 -13.18 -10.00 -0.10
N GLU A 93 -13.57 -9.44 1.03
CA GLU A 93 -14.34 -8.21 1.12
C GLU A 93 -13.37 -7.05 1.32
N MET A 94 -13.54 -6.00 0.52
CA MET A 94 -12.82 -4.74 0.66
C MET A 94 -13.77 -3.61 1.02
N GLU A 95 -13.34 -2.76 1.93
CA GLU A 95 -14.06 -1.52 2.24
C GLU A 95 -13.75 -0.44 1.19
N TYR A 96 -14.75 -0.11 0.38
CA TYR A 96 -14.72 0.96 -0.63
C TYR A 96 -15.64 2.10 -0.19
N ASP A 97 -15.05 3.21 0.23
CA ASP A 97 -15.76 4.27 0.95
C ASP A 97 -16.43 5.31 0.05
N ALA A 98 -16.69 4.98 -1.24
CA ALA A 98 -17.43 5.89 -2.13
C ALA A 98 -18.88 6.13 -1.64
N ALA A 99 -19.36 5.29 -0.72
CA ALA A 99 -20.46 5.57 0.18
C ALA A 99 -20.25 4.74 1.47
N PRO A 100 -20.40 5.30 2.68
CA PRO A 100 -20.27 4.53 3.91
C PRO A 100 -21.27 3.36 3.90
N GLY A 101 -20.74 2.13 3.82
CA GLY A 101 -21.53 0.89 3.80
C GLY A 101 -21.44 0.04 2.52
N GLU A 102 -20.78 0.51 1.45
CA GLU A 102 -20.57 -0.32 0.25
C GLU A 102 -19.31 -1.20 0.38
N LEU A 103 -19.53 -2.50 0.61
CA LEU A 103 -18.49 -3.52 0.56
C LEU A 103 -18.30 -4.00 -0.87
N LEU A 104 -17.10 -3.87 -1.41
CA LEU A 104 -16.75 -4.52 -2.67
C LEU A 104 -16.36 -5.97 -2.35
N ARG A 105 -17.27 -6.91 -2.63
CA ARG A 105 -16.96 -8.34 -2.59
C ARG A 105 -16.13 -8.69 -3.82
N VAL A 106 -14.86 -8.97 -3.62
CA VAL A 106 -13.97 -9.46 -4.67
C VAL A 106 -13.78 -10.95 -4.48
N ALA A 107 -14.39 -11.72 -5.37
CA ALA A 107 -14.58 -13.15 -5.16
C ALA A 107 -13.30 -14.00 -5.24
N ARG A 108 -12.16 -13.50 -5.75
CA ARG A 108 -10.94 -14.30 -5.90
C ARG A 108 -9.66 -13.52 -5.64
N THR A 109 -8.75 -14.14 -4.89
CA THR A 109 -7.37 -13.69 -4.61
C THR A 109 -6.60 -13.34 -5.88
N GLU A 110 -6.92 -13.98 -7.00
CA GLU A 110 -6.29 -13.80 -8.30
C GLU A 110 -6.42 -12.37 -8.88
N TYR A 111 -7.44 -11.63 -8.46
CA TYR A 111 -7.73 -10.26 -8.94
C TYR A 111 -7.26 -9.17 -7.97
N ILE A 112 -6.55 -9.55 -6.91
CA ILE A 112 -6.04 -8.61 -5.93
C ILE A 112 -4.54 -8.76 -5.77
N ARG A 113 -3.87 -7.64 -5.47
CA ARG A 113 -2.48 -7.61 -5.04
C ARG A 113 -2.35 -6.64 -3.88
N LYS A 114 -1.25 -6.73 -3.12
CA LYS A 114 -0.92 -5.66 -2.15
C LYS A 114 -0.77 -4.33 -2.91
N ALA A 115 -1.40 -3.27 -2.39
CA ALA A 115 -1.25 -1.93 -2.93
C ALA A 115 0.17 -1.42 -2.61
N ASN A 116 0.77 -0.66 -3.52
CA ASN A 116 2.07 -0.06 -3.26
C ASN A 116 1.92 1.22 -2.40
N ALA A 117 3.03 1.75 -1.87
CA ALA A 117 2.99 2.90 -0.97
C ALA A 117 2.38 4.16 -1.61
N GLU A 118 2.59 4.37 -2.91
CA GLU A 118 2.05 5.50 -3.65
C GLU A 118 0.53 5.39 -3.81
N GLU A 119 0.04 4.21 -4.20
CA GLU A 119 -1.40 3.91 -4.30
C GLU A 119 -2.13 4.10 -2.98
N ILE A 120 -1.52 3.63 -1.89
CA ILE A 120 -2.06 3.81 -0.53
C ILE A 120 -2.12 5.28 -0.16
N ALA A 121 -1.06 6.05 -0.47
CA ALA A 121 -1.01 7.48 -0.17
C ALA A 121 -2.07 8.26 -0.95
N GLN A 122 -2.21 7.98 -2.26
CA GLN A 122 -3.21 8.58 -3.13
C GLN A 122 -4.64 8.26 -2.64
N GLU A 123 -4.91 7.01 -2.28
CA GLU A 123 -6.24 6.61 -1.80
C GLU A 123 -6.57 7.21 -0.43
N LYS A 124 -5.62 7.23 0.51
CA LYS A 124 -5.80 7.92 1.80
C LYS A 124 -6.09 9.40 1.61
N ARG A 125 -5.38 10.04 0.67
CA ARG A 125 -5.61 11.45 0.33
C ARG A 125 -6.98 11.67 -0.30
N ARG A 126 -7.38 10.83 -1.26
CA ARG A 126 -8.72 10.87 -1.87
C ARG A 126 -9.81 10.79 -0.79
N ARG A 127 -9.74 9.79 0.08
CA ARG A 127 -10.67 9.60 1.21
C ARG A 127 -10.71 10.81 2.15
N LEU A 128 -9.57 11.43 2.42
CA LEU A 128 -9.49 12.62 3.27
C LEU A 128 -10.25 13.81 2.69
N PHE A 129 -10.10 14.10 1.39
CA PHE A 129 -10.86 15.19 0.74
C PHE A 129 -12.35 14.84 0.58
N GLU A 130 -12.65 13.59 0.21
CA GLU A 130 -14.02 13.11 0.01
C GLU A 130 -14.86 13.21 1.30
N LYS A 131 -14.26 12.91 2.47
CA LYS A 131 -14.89 13.10 3.79
C LYS A 131 -15.40 14.53 4.01
N HIS A 132 -14.77 15.52 3.37
CA HIS A 132 -15.16 16.91 3.44
C HIS A 132 -15.98 17.37 2.21
N GLY A 133 -16.46 16.43 1.38
CA GLY A 133 -17.26 16.72 0.19
C GLY A 133 -16.46 17.38 -0.94
N ARG A 134 -15.15 17.09 -1.02
CA ARG A 134 -14.23 17.74 -1.97
C ARG A 134 -13.61 16.72 -2.92
N ALA A 135 -13.34 17.16 -4.14
CA ALA A 135 -12.45 16.45 -5.05
C ALA A 135 -11.03 16.42 -4.46
N ILE A 136 -10.24 15.41 -4.86
CA ILE A 136 -8.81 15.33 -4.49
C ILE A 136 -8.09 16.64 -4.86
N ASP A 137 -7.25 17.14 -3.96
CA ASP A 137 -6.54 18.42 -4.09
C ASP A 137 -7.45 19.66 -4.21
N GLY A 138 -8.75 19.52 -3.98
CA GLY A 138 -9.75 20.60 -4.03
C GLY A 138 -9.65 21.56 -2.84
N PHE A 139 -8.53 22.27 -2.71
CA PHE A 139 -8.30 23.23 -1.65
C PHE A 139 -9.18 24.48 -1.79
N LYS A 140 -9.42 25.14 -0.67
CA LYS A 140 -10.15 26.42 -0.56
C LYS A 140 -9.31 27.42 0.23
N ASN A 141 -9.59 28.70 0.02
CA ASN A 141 -9.02 29.75 0.84
C ASN A 141 -9.36 29.50 2.32
N GLY A 142 -8.35 29.57 3.18
CA GLY A 142 -8.48 29.37 4.61
C GLY A 142 -8.25 27.93 5.08
N ASP A 143 -8.03 26.98 4.17
CA ASP A 143 -7.53 25.65 4.55
C ASP A 143 -6.11 25.78 5.12
N VAL A 144 -5.76 24.87 6.04
CA VAL A 144 -4.42 24.78 6.62
C VAL A 144 -3.76 23.51 6.12
N VAL A 145 -2.52 23.66 5.68
CA VAL A 145 -1.70 22.57 5.14
C VAL A 145 -0.32 22.56 5.79
N THR A 146 0.41 21.46 5.62
CA THR A 146 1.86 21.42 5.84
C THR A 146 2.58 21.09 4.53
N PRO A 147 3.88 21.38 4.41
CA PRO A 147 4.71 20.77 3.38
C PRO A 147 4.61 19.23 3.40
N ALA A 148 4.72 18.59 2.23
CA ALA A 148 4.67 17.13 2.12
C ALA A 148 5.81 16.43 2.88
N ASP A 149 6.97 17.08 2.95
CA ASP A 149 8.21 16.61 3.57
C ASP A 149 8.39 17.06 5.04
N ASN A 150 7.51 17.92 5.55
CA ASN A 150 7.61 18.48 6.89
C ASN A 150 6.23 18.83 7.48
N ASP A 151 5.78 18.04 8.43
CA ASP A 151 4.49 18.18 9.12
C ASP A 151 4.48 19.22 10.27
N LYS A 152 5.61 19.90 10.52
CA LYS A 152 5.75 20.82 11.67
C LYS A 152 5.36 22.26 11.36
N ALA A 153 5.23 22.63 10.08
CA ALA A 153 4.91 23.99 9.66
C ALA A 153 3.46 24.05 9.17
N LEU A 154 2.62 24.81 9.86
CA LEU A 154 1.26 25.10 9.42
C LEU A 154 1.26 26.30 8.46
N LEU A 155 0.68 26.10 7.30
CA LEU A 155 0.61 27.06 6.21
C LEU A 155 -0.85 27.32 5.83
N LEU A 156 -1.20 28.59 5.64
CA LEU A 156 -2.56 28.98 5.24
C LEU A 156 -2.66 29.03 3.71
N VAL A 157 -3.64 28.34 3.15
CA VAL A 157 -3.97 28.44 1.73
C VAL A 157 -4.68 29.77 1.47
N GLU A 158 -4.06 30.62 0.67
CA GLU A 158 -4.62 31.92 0.25
C GLU A 158 -5.53 31.76 -0.96
N TYR A 159 -5.19 30.85 -1.87
CA TYR A 159 -5.91 30.64 -3.12
C TYR A 159 -5.60 29.26 -3.70
N TYR A 160 -6.57 28.63 -4.37
CA TYR A 160 -6.37 27.39 -5.12
C TYR A 160 -6.69 27.63 -6.60
N ASN A 161 -5.76 27.24 -7.48
CA ASN A 161 -5.91 27.24 -8.92
C ASN A 161 -6.17 25.81 -9.42
N PRO A 162 -7.42 25.44 -9.70
CA PRO A 162 -7.75 24.08 -10.13
C PRO A 162 -7.14 23.73 -11.50
N HIS A 163 -6.98 24.70 -12.40
CA HIS A 163 -6.43 24.45 -13.74
C HIS A 163 -4.94 24.09 -13.73
N LYS A 164 -4.22 24.49 -12.68
CA LYS A 164 -2.77 24.22 -12.53
C LYS A 164 -2.46 23.25 -11.38
N ASN A 165 -3.50 22.74 -10.71
CA ASN A 165 -3.41 22.03 -9.44
C ASN A 165 -2.44 22.71 -8.45
N ALA A 166 -2.60 24.01 -8.23
CA ALA A 166 -1.64 24.81 -7.47
C ALA A 166 -2.30 25.61 -6.35
N VAL A 167 -1.69 25.62 -5.17
CA VAL A 167 -2.10 26.44 -4.02
C VAL A 167 -1.15 27.62 -3.86
N ARG A 168 -1.69 28.79 -3.53
CA ARG A 168 -0.92 29.98 -3.16
C ARG A 168 -0.79 30.07 -1.65
N ILE A 169 0.43 30.18 -1.16
CA ILE A 169 0.78 30.26 0.26
C ILE A 169 1.87 31.32 0.41
N GLY A 170 1.65 32.35 1.24
CA GLY A 170 2.64 33.39 1.48
C GLY A 170 3.07 34.12 0.21
N GLY A 171 2.18 34.29 -0.76
CA GLY A 171 2.50 34.87 -2.07
C GLY A 171 3.14 33.93 -3.10
N THR A 172 3.54 32.72 -2.72
CA THR A 172 4.20 31.74 -3.62
C THR A 172 3.25 30.62 -4.01
N TYR A 173 3.38 30.09 -5.22
CA TYR A 173 2.60 28.95 -5.70
C TYR A 173 3.35 27.63 -5.49
N TYR A 174 2.64 26.64 -4.96
CA TYR A 174 3.09 25.27 -4.76
C TYR A 174 2.15 24.31 -5.48
N ASN A 175 2.63 23.14 -5.89
CA ASN A 175 1.72 22.09 -6.36
C ASN A 175 0.84 21.64 -5.18
N ALA A 176 -0.44 21.45 -5.42
CA ALA A 176 -1.39 20.98 -4.41
C ALA A 176 -1.02 19.59 -3.88
N SER A 177 -0.39 18.76 -4.70
CA SER A 177 0.10 17.43 -4.31
C SER A 177 1.35 17.49 -3.41
N ASP A 178 2.07 18.62 -3.37
CA ASP A 178 3.27 18.82 -2.53
C ASP A 178 2.95 19.34 -1.12
N VAL A 179 1.65 19.43 -0.78
CA VAL A 179 1.18 19.85 0.54
C VAL A 179 0.19 18.84 1.13
N ASN A 180 0.27 18.64 2.45
CA ASN A 180 -0.62 17.77 3.19
C ASN A 180 -1.73 18.61 3.84
N PRO A 181 -3.02 18.35 3.56
CA PRO A 181 -4.11 19.01 4.28
C PRO A 181 -4.10 18.63 5.76
N THR A 182 -4.19 19.64 6.62
CA THR A 182 -4.29 19.49 8.09
C THR A 182 -5.66 19.92 8.60
N TYR A 183 -6.25 20.95 8.00
CA TYR A 183 -7.57 21.46 8.39
C TYR A 183 -8.31 22.03 7.18
N PHE A 184 -9.58 21.67 7.04
CA PHE A 184 -10.47 22.21 6.00
C PHE A 184 -11.37 23.29 6.59
N VAL A 185 -11.46 24.45 5.93
CA VAL A 185 -12.20 25.63 6.42
C VAL A 185 -13.70 25.38 6.69
N GLU A 186 -14.30 24.41 6.00
CA GLU A 186 -15.71 24.01 6.20
C GLU A 186 -15.94 23.22 7.48
N SER A 187 -14.87 22.83 8.18
CA SER A 187 -14.94 22.25 9.53
C SER A 187 -15.26 23.31 10.59
N LYS A 188 -15.43 24.58 10.21
CA LYS A 188 -15.96 25.63 11.10
C LYS A 188 -17.40 25.27 11.45
N VAL A 189 -17.59 24.81 12.69
CA VAL A 189 -18.90 24.84 13.35
C VAL A 189 -19.43 26.27 13.22
N ALA A 190 -20.62 26.43 12.65
CA ALA A 190 -21.29 27.72 12.68
C ALA A 190 -21.44 28.11 14.15
N LEU A 191 -20.76 29.17 14.57
CA LEU A 191 -21.14 29.86 15.80
C LEU A 191 -22.50 30.48 15.49
N GLU A 192 -23.56 29.82 15.94
CA GLU A 192 -24.87 30.45 16.06
C GLU A 192 -24.70 31.66 16.98
N ASN A 193 -24.81 32.86 16.40
CA ASN A 193 -24.88 34.13 17.14
C ASN A 193 -26.31 34.37 17.61
#